data_AF-A0A368JWK8-F1
#
_entry.id   AF-A0A368JWK8-F1
#
_cell.length_a   1.000
_cell.length_b   1.000
_cell.length_c   1.000
_cell.angle_alpha   90.00
_cell.angle_beta   90.00
_cell.angle_gamma   90.00
#
_symmetry.space_group_name_H-M   'P 1'
#
loop_
_entity.id
_entity.type
_entity.pdbx_description
1 polymer ?
#
loop_
_entity_poly.entity_id
_entity_poly.type
_entity_poly.pdbx_seq_one_letter_code
_entity_poly.pdbx_strand_id
1 'polypeptide(L)'
;MLSISVISPIEPSPAPRVDSLQNLGTNLVGKLRQSEQAIQKDINGALDSSNPLMKMPSHIRELFQRLEAQALPPEQKAMYAAFKKNIIEMVQQKKQFIEQGVSRNLDKVQLELSMKAINKILSSIQQILSSQ
;
A
#
# COMPACT_ATOMS: atom_id res chain seq x y z
N MET A 1 36.69 52.37 -31.21
CA MET A 1 35.32 52.69 -31.65
C MET A 1 34.59 51.35 -31.84
N LEU A 2 33.82 50.93 -30.83
CA LEU A 2 33.13 49.63 -30.80
C LEU A 2 31.68 49.84 -31.22
N SER A 3 31.29 49.19 -32.31
CA SER A 3 29.95 49.25 -32.88
C SER A 3 28.92 48.63 -31.92
N ILE A 4 27.90 49.42 -31.61
CA ILE A 4 26.77 49.04 -30.77
C ILE A 4 25.90 48.04 -31.54
N SER A 5 25.86 46.79 -31.06
CA SER A 5 24.88 45.81 -31.53
C SER A 5 23.48 46.25 -31.10
N VAL A 6 22.62 46.44 -32.08
CA VAL A 6 21.18 46.72 -31.92
C VAL A 6 20.56 45.60 -31.09
N ILE A 7 20.10 45.94 -29.88
CA ILE A 7 19.31 45.04 -29.05
C ILE A 7 17.92 44.97 -29.70
N SER A 8 17.59 43.81 -30.26
CA SER A 8 16.25 43.54 -30.78
C SER A 8 15.23 43.61 -29.62
N PRO A 9 13.99 44.08 -29.84
CA PRO A 9 12.99 44.08 -28.79
C PRO A 9 12.73 42.63 -28.39
N ILE A 10 12.93 42.32 -27.11
CA ILE A 10 12.55 41.02 -26.54
C ILE A 10 11.02 40.98 -26.58
N GLU A 11 10.49 40.15 -27.46
CA GLU A 11 9.08 39.81 -27.55
C GLU A 11 8.59 39.41 -26.14
N PRO A 12 7.43 39.91 -25.66
CA PRO A 12 6.94 39.55 -24.35
C PRO A 12 6.68 38.04 -24.33
N SER A 13 7.50 37.32 -23.58
CA SER A 13 7.33 35.89 -23.33
C SER A 13 5.89 35.62 -22.92
N PRO A 14 5.18 34.68 -23.57
CA PRO A 14 3.78 34.44 -23.25
C PRO A 14 3.69 34.02 -21.78
N ALA A 15 2.82 34.69 -21.04
CA ALA A 15 2.59 34.47 -19.62
C ALA A 15 2.59 32.96 -19.27
N PRO A 16 3.28 32.55 -18.19
CA PRO A 16 3.42 31.14 -17.85
C PRO A 16 2.03 30.53 -17.71
N ARG A 17 1.74 29.61 -18.63
CA ARG A 17 0.43 29.05 -18.88
C ARG A 17 -0.14 28.45 -17.60
N VAL A 18 -1.32 28.88 -17.21
CA VAL A 18 -2.15 28.30 -16.14
C VAL A 18 -2.35 26.78 -16.36
N ASP A 19 -2.26 26.32 -17.61
CA ASP A 19 -2.24 24.90 -18.00
C ASP A 19 -1.12 24.08 -17.34
N SER A 20 0.03 24.70 -17.04
CA SER A 20 1.20 23.99 -16.48
C SER A 20 0.96 23.49 -15.06
N LEU A 21 0.29 24.30 -14.22
CA LEU A 21 -0.08 23.93 -12.85
C LEU A 21 -1.19 22.89 -12.82
N GLN A 22 -2.18 23.02 -13.69
CA GLN A 22 -3.29 22.06 -13.78
C GLN A 22 -2.81 20.69 -14.29
N ASN A 23 -1.90 20.69 -15.28
CA ASN A 23 -1.22 19.49 -15.74
C ASN A 23 -0.29 18.88 -14.68
N LEU A 24 0.40 19.71 -13.89
CA LEU A 24 1.23 19.24 -12.77
C LEU A 24 0.36 18.52 -11.73
N GLY A 25 -0.73 19.16 -11.30
CA GLY A 25 -1.67 18.57 -10.34
C GLY A 25 -2.26 17.26 -10.84
N THR A 26 -2.68 17.21 -12.11
CA THR A 26 -3.28 16.01 -12.72
C THR A 26 -2.28 14.86 -12.82
N ASN A 27 -1.03 15.14 -13.22
CA ASN A 27 0.04 14.14 -13.26
C ASN A 27 0.45 13.63 -11.87
N LEU A 28 0.46 14.51 -10.86
CA LEU A 28 0.78 14.14 -9.49
C LEU A 28 -0.31 13.23 -8.90
N VAL A 29 -1.58 13.61 -9.05
CA VAL A 29 -2.72 12.79 -8.64
C VAL A 29 -2.72 11.44 -9.36
N GLY A 30 -2.42 11.42 -10.66
CA GLY A 30 -2.30 10.19 -11.44
C GLY A 30 -1.21 9.24 -10.92
N LYS A 31 -0.02 9.76 -10.64
CA LYS A 31 1.10 8.96 -10.11
C LYS A 31 0.83 8.46 -8.68
N LEU A 32 0.19 9.27 -7.84
CA LEU A 32 -0.21 8.84 -6.50
C LEU A 32 -1.21 7.70 -6.55
N ARG A 33 -2.26 7.83 -7.37
CA ARG A 33 -3.24 6.76 -7.56
C ARG A 33 -2.61 5.47 -8.07
N GLN A 34 -1.66 5.56 -9.01
CA GLN A 34 -0.92 4.38 -9.48
C GLN A 34 -0.10 3.72 -8.35
N SER A 35 0.59 4.52 -7.52
CA SER A 35 1.35 4.01 -6.39
C SER A 35 0.44 3.38 -5.33
N GLU A 36 -0.70 4.01 -5.02
CA GLU A 36 -1.71 3.46 -4.10
C GLU A 36 -2.25 2.12 -4.61
N GLN A 37 -2.59 2.03 -5.89
CA GLN A 37 -3.08 0.80 -6.51
C GLN A 37 -2.04 -0.33 -6.48
N ALA A 38 -0.75 -0.02 -6.70
CA ALA A 38 0.33 -0.99 -6.61
C ALA A 38 0.48 -1.53 -5.17
N ILE A 39 0.53 -0.63 -4.19
CA ILE A 39 0.63 -0.98 -2.76
C ILE A 39 -0.57 -1.83 -2.34
N GLN A 40 -1.78 -1.44 -2.75
CA GLN A 40 -3.00 -2.18 -2.43
C GLN A 40 -3.02 -3.56 -3.08
N LYS A 41 -2.53 -3.70 -4.31
CA LYS A 41 -2.40 -5.00 -4.98
C LYS A 41 -1.41 -5.92 -4.25
N ASP A 42 -0.25 -5.40 -3.87
CA ASP A 42 0.76 -6.19 -3.16
C ASP A 42 0.25 -6.65 -1.78
N ILE A 43 -0.46 -5.77 -1.07
CA ILE A 43 -1.11 -6.09 0.20
C ILE A 43 -2.20 -7.14 0.03
N ASN A 44 -3.06 -7.01 -0.98
CA ASN A 44 -4.10 -8.00 -1.25
C ASN A 44 -3.50 -9.36 -1.63
N GLY A 45 -2.35 -9.37 -2.33
CA GLY A 45 -1.60 -10.60 -2.59
C GLY A 45 -0.96 -11.21 -1.34
N ALA A 46 -0.48 -10.38 -0.41
CA ALA A 46 0.06 -10.84 0.87
C ALA A 46 -1.01 -11.43 1.79
N LEU A 47 -2.23 -10.87 1.76
CA LEU A 47 -3.38 -11.31 2.55
C LEU A 47 -4.19 -12.43 1.88
N ASP A 48 -3.86 -12.82 0.66
CA ASP A 48 -4.55 -13.90 -0.02
C ASP A 48 -4.46 -15.20 0.80
N SER A 49 -5.58 -15.91 0.89
CA SER A 49 -5.69 -17.26 1.43
C SER A 49 -4.71 -18.27 0.82
N SER A 50 -4.22 -17.99 -0.39
CA SER A 50 -3.18 -18.79 -1.06
C SER A 50 -1.77 -18.56 -0.46
N ASN A 51 -1.54 -17.45 0.26
CA ASN A 51 -0.25 -17.08 0.82
C ASN A 51 0.14 -18.04 1.98
N PRO A 52 1.39 -18.54 2.02
CA PRO A 52 1.87 -19.39 3.11
C PRO A 52 1.69 -18.78 4.51
N LEU A 53 1.75 -17.44 4.65
CA LEU A 53 1.57 -16.72 5.91
C LEU A 53 0.12 -16.78 6.42
N MET A 54 -0.84 -16.95 5.51
CA MET A 54 -2.28 -17.00 5.82
C MET A 54 -2.79 -18.44 5.97
N LYS A 55 -1.95 -19.44 5.64
CA LYS A 55 -2.28 -20.86 5.74
C LYS A 55 -1.88 -21.42 7.09
N MET A 56 -2.65 -22.42 7.54
CA MET A 56 -2.24 -23.23 8.70
C MET A 56 -0.91 -23.94 8.38
N PRO A 57 0.09 -23.89 9.29
CA PRO A 57 1.38 -24.53 9.08
C PRO A 57 1.26 -26.02 8.74
N SER A 58 2.13 -26.50 7.84
CA SER A 58 2.11 -27.88 7.33
C SER A 58 2.21 -28.92 8.46
N HIS A 59 3.11 -28.70 9.43
CA HIS A 59 3.30 -29.60 10.57
C HIS A 59 2.04 -29.77 11.42
N ILE A 60 1.23 -28.71 11.62
CA ILE A 60 -0.05 -28.81 12.35
C ILE A 60 -1.06 -29.60 11.53
N ARG A 61 -1.10 -29.37 10.21
CA ARG A 61 -2.00 -30.09 9.30
C ARG A 61 -1.67 -31.58 9.25
N GLU A 62 -0.40 -31.93 9.17
CA GLU A 62 0.08 -33.30 9.24
C GLU A 62 -0.21 -33.95 10.59
N LEU A 63 -0.02 -33.23 11.69
CA LEU A 63 -0.39 -33.71 13.02
C LEU A 63 -1.88 -34.06 13.08
N PHE A 64 -2.75 -33.20 12.53
CA PHE A 64 -4.18 -33.49 12.49
C PHE A 64 -4.54 -34.70 11.63
N GLN A 65 -3.90 -34.85 10.47
CA GLN A 65 -4.11 -36.02 9.62
C GLN A 65 -3.65 -37.32 10.29
N ARG A 66 -2.48 -37.30 10.96
CA ARG A 66 -1.96 -38.46 11.69
C ARG A 66 -2.89 -38.85 12.85
N LEU A 67 -3.44 -37.86 13.56
CA LEU A 67 -4.34 -38.10 14.69
C LEU A 67 -5.73 -38.56 14.24
N GLU A 68 -6.23 -38.08 13.10
CA GLU A 68 -7.48 -38.57 12.51
C GLU A 68 -7.37 -40.01 11.98
N ALA A 69 -6.19 -40.39 11.48
CA ALA A 69 -5.93 -41.75 11.03
C ALA A 69 -5.79 -42.76 12.19
N GLN A 70 -5.62 -42.30 13.43
CA GLN A 70 -5.54 -43.18 14.60
C GLN A 70 -6.93 -43.59 15.09
N ALA A 71 -7.09 -44.89 15.36
CA ALA A 71 -8.27 -45.42 16.02
C ALA A 71 -8.25 -45.09 17.52
N LEU A 72 -8.63 -43.86 17.86
CA LEU A 72 -8.66 -43.37 19.24
C LEU A 72 -9.95 -43.77 19.97
N PRO A 73 -9.90 -44.02 21.30
CA PRO A 73 -11.07 -44.18 22.15
C PRO A 73 -12.02 -42.96 22.09
N PRO A 74 -13.31 -43.13 22.41
CA PRO A 74 -14.32 -42.07 22.29
C PRO A 74 -14.00 -40.80 23.09
N GLU A 75 -13.50 -40.94 24.32
CA GLU A 75 -13.10 -39.80 25.16
C GLU A 75 -11.94 -39.01 24.55
N GLN A 76 -10.94 -39.72 24.03
CA GLN A 76 -9.78 -39.09 23.39
C GLN A 76 -10.16 -38.39 22.09
N LYS A 77 -11.13 -38.93 21.33
CA LYS A 77 -11.70 -38.25 20.17
C LYS A 77 -12.38 -36.93 20.53
N ALA A 78 -13.14 -36.89 21.62
CA ALA A 78 -13.80 -35.67 22.09
C ALA A 78 -12.77 -34.59 22.51
N MET A 79 -11.75 -34.98 23.29
CA MET A 79 -10.66 -34.08 23.65
C MET A 79 -9.90 -33.56 22.42
N TYR A 80 -9.60 -34.44 21.47
CA TYR A 80 -8.92 -34.07 20.23
C TYR A 80 -9.76 -33.12 19.36
N ALA A 81 -11.06 -33.36 19.24
CA ALA A 81 -11.97 -32.46 18.52
C ALA A 81 -11.97 -31.06 19.14
N ALA A 82 -12.00 -30.97 20.48
CA ALA A 82 -11.89 -29.69 21.18
C ALA A 82 -10.53 -29.02 20.98
N PHE A 83 -9.43 -29.78 21.05
CA PHE A 83 -8.08 -29.27 20.80
C PHE A 83 -7.92 -28.74 19.37
N LYS A 84 -8.34 -29.51 18.36
CA LYS A 84 -8.32 -29.13 16.95
C LYS A 84 -9.13 -27.84 16.73
N LYS A 85 -10.32 -27.75 17.33
CA LYS A 85 -11.17 -26.55 17.27
C LYS A 85 -10.44 -25.32 17.82
N ASN A 86 -9.84 -25.41 19.00
CA ASN A 86 -9.10 -24.30 19.62
C ASN A 86 -7.91 -23.83 18.76
N ILE A 87 -7.16 -24.77 18.16
CA ILE A 87 -6.05 -24.43 17.27
C ILE A 87 -6.55 -23.70 16.02
N ILE A 88 -7.64 -24.18 15.41
CA ILE A 88 -8.24 -23.54 14.23
C ILE A 88 -8.72 -22.12 14.56
N GLU A 89 -9.41 -21.95 15.69
CA GLU A 89 -9.87 -20.64 16.17
C GLU A 89 -8.69 -19.69 16.41
N MET A 90 -7.63 -20.15 17.05
CA MET A 90 -6.42 -19.35 17.27
C MET A 90 -5.76 -18.93 15.95
N VAL A 91 -5.68 -19.82 14.96
CA VAL A 91 -5.14 -19.50 13.63
C VAL A 91 -6.01 -18.45 12.93
N GLN A 92 -7.34 -18.58 13.01
CA GLN A 92 -8.27 -17.60 12.46
C GLN A 92 -8.15 -16.23 13.13
N GLN A 93 -8.05 -16.18 14.46
CA GLN A 93 -7.84 -14.93 15.20
C GLN A 93 -6.52 -14.25 14.81
N LYS A 94 -5.44 -15.01 14.65
CA LYS A 94 -4.16 -14.47 14.17
C LYS A 94 -4.28 -13.91 12.74
N LYS A 95 -5.00 -14.60 11.85
CA LYS A 95 -5.28 -14.12 10.49
C LYS A 95 -6.00 -12.78 10.53
N GLN A 96 -7.06 -12.67 11.33
CA GLN A 96 -7.81 -11.42 11.51
C GLN A 96 -6.93 -10.30 12.09
N PHE A 97 -6.08 -10.61 13.06
CA PHE A 97 -5.14 -9.62 13.62
C PHE A 97 -4.16 -9.09 12.57
N ILE A 98 -3.63 -9.97 11.71
CA ILE A 98 -2.74 -9.59 10.61
C ILE A 98 -3.51 -8.74 9.58
N GLU A 99 -4.70 -9.14 9.18
CA GLU A 99 -5.56 -8.37 8.26
C GLU A 99 -5.84 -6.96 8.80
N GLN A 100 -6.18 -6.85 10.08
CA GLN A 100 -6.41 -5.54 10.73
C GLN A 100 -5.13 -4.70 10.81
N GLY A 101 -3.99 -5.31 11.16
CA GLY A 101 -2.71 -4.62 11.22
C GLY A 101 -2.27 -4.08 9.85
N VAL A 102 -2.44 -4.89 8.81
CA VAL A 102 -2.13 -4.51 7.44
C VAL A 102 -3.07 -3.40 6.95
N SER A 103 -4.38 -3.47 7.24
CA SER A 103 -5.33 -2.40 6.92
C SER A 103 -4.93 -1.07 7.56
N ARG A 104 -4.61 -1.06 8.86
CA ARG A 104 -4.19 0.16 9.57
C ARG A 104 -2.90 0.74 9.01
N ASN A 105 -1.96 -0.12 8.58
CA ASN A 105 -0.71 0.32 7.98
C ASN A 105 -0.94 0.88 6.56
N LEU A 106 -1.87 0.32 5.78
CA LEU A 106 -2.25 0.85 4.48
C LEU A 106 -2.82 2.27 4.62
N ASP A 107 -3.74 2.49 5.56
CA ASP A 107 -4.31 3.81 5.83
C ASP A 107 -3.21 4.83 6.20
N LYS A 108 -2.25 4.40 7.03
CA LYS A 108 -1.11 5.24 7.42
C LYS A 108 -0.22 5.59 6.23
N VAL A 109 0.13 4.61 5.39
CA VAL A 109 0.94 4.84 4.18
C VAL A 109 0.23 5.76 3.21
N GLN A 110 -1.08 5.60 3.04
CA GLN A 110 -1.89 6.49 2.21
C GLN A 110 -1.87 7.94 2.70
N LEU A 111 -1.97 8.13 4.02
CA LEU A 111 -1.91 9.45 4.64
C LEU A 111 -0.51 10.08 4.50
N GLU A 112 0.55 9.31 4.70
CA GLU A 112 1.94 9.78 4.48
C GLU A 112 2.22 10.15 3.01
N LEU A 113 1.73 9.35 2.06
CA LEU A 113 1.86 9.65 0.63
C LEU A 113 1.08 10.91 0.25
N SER A 114 -0.13 11.07 0.79
CA SER A 114 -0.95 12.28 0.60
C SER A 114 -0.27 13.52 1.16
N MET A 115 0.33 13.44 2.36
CA MET A 115 1.12 14.55 2.92
C MET A 115 2.36 14.88 2.09
N LYS A 116 3.10 13.87 1.62
CA LYS A 116 4.26 14.08 0.74
C LYS A 116 3.85 14.74 -0.58
N ALA A 117 2.71 14.36 -1.13
CA ALA A 117 2.15 14.99 -2.32
C ALA A 117 1.82 16.47 -2.12
N ILE A 118 1.10 16.78 -1.04
CA ILE A 118 0.73 18.16 -0.68
C ILE A 118 1.99 19.01 -0.51
N ASN A 119 2.99 18.52 0.22
CA ASN A 119 4.25 19.22 0.40
C ASN A 119 4.97 19.48 -0.93
N LYS A 120 4.99 18.50 -1.84
CA LYS A 120 5.62 18.67 -3.15
C LYS A 120 4.89 19.68 -4.03
N ILE A 121 3.55 19.72 -3.96
CA ILE A 121 2.73 20.73 -4.63
C ILE A 121 3.04 22.12 -4.06
N LEU A 122 3.03 22.27 -2.73
CA LEU A 122 3.36 23.53 -2.06
C LEU A 122 4.76 24.02 -2.44
N SER A 123 5.78 23.15 -2.43
CA SER A 123 7.13 23.51 -2.86
C SER A 123 7.18 23.93 -4.34
N SER A 124 6.40 23.28 -5.21
CA SER A 124 6.32 23.65 -6.63
C SER A 124 5.64 25.01 -6.83
N ILE A 125 4.59 25.30 -6.07
CA ILE A 125 3.92 26.61 -6.07
C ILE A 125 4.88 27.70 -5.56
N GLN A 126 5.58 27.44 -4.45
CA GLN A 126 6.58 28.37 -3.91
C GLN A 126 7.70 28.64 -4.91
N GLN A 127 8.20 27.62 -5.61
CA GLN A 127 9.19 27.81 -6.68
C GLN A 127 8.67 28.74 -7.78
N ILE A 128 7.44 28.51 -8.26
CA ILE A 128 6.81 29.35 -9.29
C ILE A 128 6.69 30.80 -8.80
N LEU A 129 6.21 31.01 -7.57
CA LEU A 129 6.07 32.34 -6.97
C LEU A 129 7.41 33.03 -6.72
N SER A 130 8.47 32.29 -6.38
CA SER A 130 9.82 32.83 -6.20
C SER A 130 10.57 33.11 -7.50
N SER A 131 10.07 32.54 -8.61
CA SER A 131 10.62 32.76 -9.97
C SER A 131 9.89 33.86 -10.74
N GLN A 132 8.90 34.50 -10.12
CA GLN A 132 8.29 35.77 -10.56
C GLN A 132 8.95 36.94 -9.82
#